data_AF-A0A1A6BM08-F1
#
_entry.id   AF-A0A1A6BM08-F1
#
_cell.length_a   1.000
_cell.length_b   1.000
_cell.length_c   1.000
_cell.angle_alpha   90.00
_cell.angle_beta   90.00
_cell.angle_gamma   90.00
#
_symmetry.space_group_name_H-M   'P 1'
#
loop_
_entity.id
_entity.type
_entity.pdbx_description
1 polymer ?
#
loop_
_entity_poly.entity_id
_entity_poly.type
_entity_poly.pdbx_seq_one_letter_code
_entity_poly.pdbx_strand_id
1 'polypeptide(L)'
;MRAPEDTVSTMRGGGTGAQGAAGTQLANAGTGGLGGDGGTGGVGGAGGSGGFFGSVGATGGAGDGGGGGTGGLGGVGTSTSGGGSGGTGGRGGLSGGVGGTDGAGGDGGHGGSGAADGTGATAGAGGAGGAGAAATSGGPGYGGGGGGGGGAARVLTTGGGTAVGGATGGVGGVGGAGTTVAPGGVGGAGGNASLIASGAGSSVNGTATGGDGGVGGTTSATGGRGGNATLSANGGGTITGTATGGVGGAGTNGGNGGAGGAGYLFARDPGSSASGTALGGVGGTGTNGGRGGYGGSARVGAYNGGTATGTATGGLGGAGTTNGRGGGAGGGYVVARGAGSSASGVSIGGAGGAGSTGGTGGYGRYASIRGYYGGTLTGGTASGGAGGAGIGGGRGGVGGGATLFATGAGSSVATGSVTGGVGGAGTSGGWGGDGNIGRINAINSGTVSNSATSGGNGGAGITDGRGGAGGASTFTANIGGIIDTSTGTGGNGGSGTGLGSTGGAGGAADLTAPPSAAGAVIIGTPGANVP
;
A
#
# COMPACT_ATOMS: atom_id res chain seq x y z
N MET A 1 56.17 -38.80 -39.08
CA MET A 1 54.76 -38.53 -39.47
C MET A 1 53.81 -39.25 -38.52
N ARG A 2 53.17 -38.53 -37.62
CA ARG A 2 51.86 -38.82 -37.03
C ARG A 2 51.37 -37.49 -36.43
N ALA A 3 50.10 -37.16 -36.60
CA ALA A 3 49.55 -35.91 -36.08
C ALA A 3 49.38 -36.00 -34.54
N PRO A 4 49.45 -34.88 -33.80
CA PRO A 4 48.87 -34.83 -32.47
C PRO A 4 47.35 -34.99 -32.56
N GLU A 5 46.75 -35.60 -31.56
CA GLU A 5 45.30 -35.77 -31.49
C GLU A 5 44.67 -34.45 -30.99
N ASP A 6 43.64 -33.97 -31.68
CA ASP A 6 42.89 -32.78 -31.26
C ASP A 6 42.13 -33.07 -29.96
N THR A 7 42.72 -32.70 -28.82
CA THR A 7 42.03 -32.66 -27.53
C THR A 7 41.04 -31.50 -27.55
N VAL A 8 39.91 -31.68 -28.24
CA VAL A 8 38.82 -30.70 -28.31
C VAL A 8 38.30 -30.45 -26.89
N SER A 9 38.82 -29.40 -26.27
CA SER A 9 38.27 -28.86 -25.03
C SER A 9 36.88 -28.33 -25.35
N THR A 10 35.87 -29.15 -25.07
CA THR A 10 34.47 -28.76 -25.25
C THR A 10 34.15 -27.68 -24.21
N MET A 11 34.37 -26.42 -24.59
CA MET A 11 33.76 -25.28 -23.93
C MET A 11 32.25 -25.42 -24.03
N ARG A 12 31.66 -26.10 -23.04
CA ARG A 12 30.22 -26.06 -22.76
C ARG A 12 29.93 -24.67 -22.21
N GLY A 13 29.90 -23.68 -23.11
CA GLY A 13 29.53 -22.32 -22.78
C GLY A 13 28.22 -22.30 -22.01
N GLY A 14 28.15 -21.49 -20.96
CA GLY A 14 26.94 -21.34 -20.17
C GLY A 14 25.77 -20.96 -21.08
N GLY A 15 24.66 -21.69 -20.97
CA GLY A 15 23.51 -21.49 -21.86
C GLY A 15 23.01 -20.06 -21.81
N THR A 16 22.97 -19.40 -22.96
CA THR A 16 22.40 -18.05 -23.10
C THR A 16 20.96 -18.06 -22.60
N GLY A 17 20.64 -17.22 -21.62
CA GLY A 17 19.27 -17.05 -21.14
C GLY A 17 18.34 -16.68 -22.30
N ALA A 18 17.17 -17.33 -22.37
CA ALA A 18 16.25 -17.15 -23.48
C ALA A 18 15.76 -15.69 -23.57
N GLN A 19 15.81 -15.12 -24.78
CA GLN A 19 15.24 -13.80 -25.05
C GLN A 19 13.72 -13.85 -24.84
N GLY A 20 13.16 -12.80 -24.23
CA GLY A 20 11.71 -12.63 -24.15
C GLY A 20 11.13 -12.42 -25.56
N ALA A 21 10.08 -13.17 -25.91
CA ALA A 21 9.48 -13.07 -27.24
C ALA A 21 8.86 -11.68 -27.47
N ALA A 22 9.07 -11.11 -28.67
CA ALA A 22 8.45 -9.85 -29.07
C ALA A 22 6.92 -9.99 -29.17
N GLY A 23 6.19 -9.04 -28.57
CA GLY A 23 4.72 -9.02 -28.62
C GLY A 23 4.21 -8.71 -30.03
N THR A 24 3.44 -9.62 -30.62
CA THR A 24 2.91 -9.50 -31.98
C THR A 24 1.67 -8.59 -32.03
N GLN A 25 1.64 -7.67 -33.01
CA GLN A 25 0.58 -6.67 -33.15
C GLN A 25 -0.60 -7.14 -34.03
N LEU A 26 -1.79 -7.26 -33.45
CA LEU A 26 -3.10 -7.31 -34.12
C LEU A 26 -4.16 -6.75 -33.15
N ALA A 27 -4.98 -5.74 -33.44
CA ALA A 27 -5.01 -4.78 -34.55
C ALA A 27 -5.73 -3.48 -34.08
N ASN A 28 -5.57 -2.37 -34.82
CA ASN A 28 -6.28 -1.08 -34.64
C ASN A 28 -6.38 -0.50 -33.21
N ALA A 29 -5.22 -0.25 -32.60
CA ALA A 29 -5.04 0.78 -31.57
C ALA A 29 -3.78 1.60 -31.88
N GLY A 30 -3.55 2.70 -31.16
CA GLY A 30 -2.44 3.63 -31.42
C GLY A 30 -1.04 2.98 -31.33
N THR A 31 -0.04 3.64 -31.93
CA THR A 31 1.35 3.18 -31.94
C THR A 31 1.91 3.06 -30.52
N GLY A 32 1.91 1.85 -29.97
CA GLY A 32 2.59 1.54 -28.73
C GLY A 32 4.09 1.85 -28.83
N GLY A 33 4.69 2.29 -27.73
CA GLY A 33 6.13 2.51 -27.67
C GLY A 33 6.89 1.23 -28.04
N LEU A 34 7.89 1.34 -28.91
CA LEU A 34 8.77 0.22 -29.23
C LEU A 34 9.40 -0.30 -27.93
N GLY A 35 9.27 -1.60 -27.67
CA GLY A 35 9.85 -2.22 -26.49
C GLY A 35 11.36 -2.11 -26.55
N GLY A 36 11.96 -1.42 -25.58
CA GLY A 36 13.41 -1.39 -25.42
C GLY A 36 13.96 -2.78 -25.09
N ASP A 37 15.15 -3.07 -25.59
CA ASP A 37 15.74 -4.41 -25.50
C ASP A 37 15.85 -4.93 -24.06
N GLY A 38 15.46 -6.19 -23.87
CA GLY A 38 15.78 -6.93 -22.65
C GLY A 38 17.29 -7.14 -22.58
N GLY A 39 17.97 -6.28 -21.83
CA GLY A 39 19.44 -6.26 -21.74
C GLY A 39 20.03 -7.63 -21.39
N THR A 40 21.16 -7.95 -22.02
CA THR A 40 21.86 -9.22 -21.86
C THR A 40 22.16 -9.52 -20.40
N GLY A 41 21.80 -10.72 -19.93
CA GLY A 41 22.28 -11.23 -18.64
C GLY A 41 23.81 -11.21 -18.61
N GLY A 42 24.39 -10.76 -17.49
CA GLY A 42 25.84 -10.60 -17.36
C GLY A 42 26.57 -11.91 -17.63
N VAL A 43 27.67 -11.84 -18.38
CA VAL A 43 28.54 -13.00 -18.59
C VAL A 43 29.10 -13.39 -17.23
N GLY A 44 28.80 -14.61 -16.78
CA GLY A 44 29.43 -15.16 -15.57
C GLY A 44 30.95 -15.17 -15.77
N GLY A 45 31.66 -14.44 -14.91
CA GLY A 45 33.12 -14.31 -15.00
C GLY A 45 33.77 -15.69 -15.09
N ALA A 46 34.67 -15.86 -16.07
CA ALA A 46 35.36 -17.13 -16.24
C ALA A 46 36.11 -17.48 -14.95
N GLY A 47 35.84 -18.68 -14.41
CA GLY A 47 36.58 -19.19 -13.26
C GLY A 47 38.07 -19.23 -13.59
N GLY A 48 38.90 -18.59 -12.77
CA GLY A 48 40.33 -18.51 -12.99
C GLY A 48 40.94 -19.91 -13.16
N SER A 49 41.76 -20.08 -14.19
CA SER A 49 42.47 -21.34 -14.41
C SER A 49 43.41 -21.61 -13.23
N GLY A 50 43.13 -22.66 -12.45
CA GLY A 50 43.97 -23.06 -11.33
C GLY A 50 45.42 -23.24 -11.77
N GLY A 51 46.36 -22.66 -11.03
CA GLY A 51 47.77 -22.56 -11.42
C GLY A 51 48.43 -23.92 -11.61
N PHE A 52 48.58 -24.35 -12.87
CA PHE A 52 49.19 -25.63 -13.22
C PHE A 52 50.71 -25.54 -13.28
N PHE A 53 51.38 -25.52 -12.10
CA PHE A 53 52.77 -25.97 -11.96
C PHE A 53 53.01 -26.54 -10.56
N GLY A 54 53.57 -27.75 -10.49
CA GLY A 54 53.88 -28.41 -9.23
C GLY A 54 55.28 -28.07 -8.72
N SER A 55 55.36 -27.43 -7.55
CA SER A 55 56.57 -27.40 -6.72
C SER A 55 56.19 -27.32 -5.25
N VAL A 56 56.84 -28.15 -4.41
CA VAL A 56 56.52 -28.25 -2.98
C VAL A 56 57.02 -27.01 -2.23
N GLY A 57 56.14 -26.32 -1.49
CA GLY A 57 56.53 -25.28 -0.53
C GLY A 57 55.82 -23.91 -0.65
N ALA A 58 54.93 -23.71 -1.63
CA ALA A 58 54.14 -22.48 -1.70
C ALA A 58 52.93 -22.51 -0.75
N THR A 59 52.63 -21.37 -0.10
CA THR A 59 51.37 -21.15 0.62
C THR A 59 50.18 -21.41 -0.29
N GLY A 60 49.19 -22.17 0.17
CA GLY A 60 48.01 -22.53 -0.61
C GLY A 60 47.35 -21.29 -1.22
N GLY A 61 47.29 -21.24 -2.55
CA GLY A 61 46.69 -20.12 -3.26
C GLY A 61 45.23 -19.96 -2.87
N ALA A 62 44.80 -18.71 -2.65
CA ALA A 62 43.42 -18.40 -2.33
C ALA A 62 42.50 -19.01 -3.40
N GLY A 63 41.50 -19.78 -2.97
CA GLY A 63 40.41 -20.16 -3.84
C GLY A 63 39.59 -18.92 -4.14
N ASP A 64 39.59 -18.46 -5.39
CA ASP A 64 38.69 -17.41 -5.87
C ASP A 64 37.25 -17.93 -5.82
N GLY A 65 36.63 -17.83 -4.64
CA GLY A 65 35.31 -18.40 -4.40
C GLY A 65 34.28 -17.78 -5.34
N GLY A 66 33.63 -18.63 -6.13
CA GLY A 66 32.98 -18.25 -7.38
C GLY A 66 32.09 -17.01 -7.28
N GLY A 67 32.33 -16.05 -8.17
CA GLY A 67 31.61 -14.78 -8.21
C GLY A 67 30.11 -15.00 -8.37
N GLY A 68 29.33 -14.43 -7.46
CA GLY A 68 27.88 -14.60 -7.47
C GLY A 68 27.25 -14.04 -8.74
N GLY A 69 26.37 -14.82 -9.36
CA GLY A 69 25.73 -14.44 -10.62
C GLY A 69 24.92 -13.15 -10.53
N THR A 70 25.03 -12.31 -11.55
CA THR A 70 24.20 -11.10 -11.72
C THR A 70 22.73 -11.50 -11.78
N GLY A 71 21.88 -10.89 -10.95
CA GLY A 71 20.44 -11.09 -11.09
C GLY A 71 19.93 -10.60 -12.44
N GLY A 72 19.14 -11.42 -13.13
CA GLY A 72 18.58 -11.06 -14.44
C GLY A 72 17.70 -9.81 -14.37
N LEU A 73 17.70 -9.01 -15.44
CA LEU A 73 16.79 -7.87 -15.57
C LEU A 73 15.34 -8.35 -15.56
N GLY A 74 14.48 -7.65 -14.83
CA GLY A 74 13.05 -7.89 -14.91
C GLY A 74 12.52 -7.59 -16.33
N GLY A 75 11.61 -8.42 -16.82
CA GLY A 75 10.97 -8.19 -18.12
C GLY A 75 10.21 -6.86 -18.15
N VAL A 76 10.18 -6.19 -19.30
CA VAL A 76 9.40 -4.96 -19.50
C VAL A 76 7.92 -5.25 -19.24
N GLY A 77 7.21 -4.30 -18.63
CA GLY A 77 5.77 -4.41 -18.39
C GLY A 77 4.91 -4.51 -19.66
N THR A 78 3.60 -4.65 -19.49
CA THR A 78 2.60 -4.42 -20.54
C THR A 78 1.80 -3.15 -20.19
N SER A 79 0.97 -2.65 -21.11
CA SER A 79 0.07 -1.51 -20.83
C SER A 79 -1.01 -1.78 -19.75
N THR A 80 -0.99 -2.96 -19.11
CA THR A 80 -1.80 -3.30 -17.93
C THR A 80 -1.01 -3.88 -16.75
N SER A 81 0.26 -4.26 -16.92
CA SER A 81 1.09 -4.93 -15.90
C SER A 81 2.45 -4.25 -15.75
N GLY A 82 2.90 -4.01 -14.51
CA GLY A 82 4.25 -3.49 -14.25
C GLY A 82 5.35 -4.44 -14.73
N GLY A 83 6.58 -3.94 -14.74
CA GLY A 83 7.78 -4.72 -15.06
C GLY A 83 8.03 -5.83 -14.04
N GLY A 84 8.81 -6.83 -14.45
CA GLY A 84 9.23 -7.92 -13.57
C GLY A 84 10.19 -7.45 -12.48
N SER A 85 10.23 -8.17 -11.36
CA SER A 85 11.32 -8.06 -10.39
C SER A 85 12.64 -8.50 -11.01
N GLY A 86 13.74 -7.87 -10.63
CA GLY A 86 15.09 -8.34 -10.94
C GLY A 86 15.42 -9.62 -10.19
N GLY A 87 16.33 -10.42 -10.72
CA GLY A 87 16.81 -11.63 -10.06
C GLY A 87 17.57 -11.33 -8.76
N THR A 88 17.56 -12.28 -7.82
CA THR A 88 18.47 -12.26 -6.67
C THR A 88 19.91 -12.53 -7.10
N GLY A 89 20.88 -11.86 -6.49
CA GLY A 89 22.30 -12.11 -6.72
C GLY A 89 22.73 -13.50 -6.23
N GLY A 90 23.69 -14.10 -6.91
CA GLY A 90 24.24 -15.42 -6.53
C GLY A 90 24.97 -15.40 -5.18
N ARG A 91 24.93 -16.52 -4.46
CA ARG A 91 25.84 -16.74 -3.31
C ARG A 91 27.28 -16.86 -3.82
N GLY A 92 28.25 -16.41 -3.02
CA GLY A 92 29.64 -16.74 -3.27
C GLY A 92 29.89 -18.25 -3.13
N GLY A 93 30.88 -18.77 -3.86
CA GLY A 93 31.31 -20.16 -3.72
C GLY A 93 31.88 -20.46 -2.33
N LEU A 94 31.53 -21.61 -1.76
CA LEU A 94 32.19 -22.13 -0.55
C LEU A 94 33.63 -22.56 -0.90
N SER A 95 34.57 -22.32 0.01
CA SER A 95 35.93 -22.82 -0.07
C SER A 95 35.94 -24.36 -0.05
N GLY A 96 36.57 -24.97 -1.07
CA GLY A 96 36.60 -26.42 -1.25
C GLY A 96 37.61 -27.17 -0.38
N GLY A 97 38.27 -26.51 0.58
CA GLY A 97 39.34 -27.11 1.38
C GLY A 97 40.02 -26.15 2.34
N VAL A 98 40.80 -26.73 3.26
CA VAL A 98 41.48 -26.01 4.36
C VAL A 98 42.47 -24.99 3.79
N GLY A 99 42.26 -23.70 4.10
CA GLY A 99 43.14 -22.60 3.69
C GLY A 99 42.65 -21.79 2.48
N GLY A 100 41.56 -22.19 1.81
CA GLY A 100 40.88 -21.33 0.84
C GLY A 100 40.11 -20.21 1.54
N THR A 101 40.14 -19.01 0.99
CA THR A 101 39.13 -17.98 1.31
C THR A 101 37.79 -18.37 0.71
N ASP A 102 36.68 -18.13 1.42
CA ASP A 102 35.36 -18.25 0.82
C ASP A 102 35.08 -17.14 -0.20
N GLY A 103 34.09 -17.34 -1.07
CA GLY A 103 33.70 -16.39 -2.11
C GLY A 103 32.82 -15.24 -1.62
N ALA A 104 33.01 -14.06 -2.20
CA ALA A 104 32.08 -12.95 -2.03
C ALA A 104 30.75 -13.22 -2.74
N GLY A 105 29.66 -12.72 -2.17
CA GLY A 105 28.35 -12.72 -2.81
C GLY A 105 28.31 -11.78 -4.01
N GLY A 106 27.48 -12.11 -5.01
CA GLY A 106 27.25 -11.26 -6.17
C GLY A 106 26.13 -10.24 -5.95
N ASP A 107 26.15 -9.16 -6.71
CA ASP A 107 25.13 -8.11 -6.62
C ASP A 107 23.76 -8.58 -7.12
N GLY A 108 22.70 -8.02 -6.54
CA GLY A 108 21.33 -8.23 -6.98
C GLY A 108 21.06 -7.65 -8.36
N GLY A 109 20.11 -8.24 -9.09
CA GLY A 109 19.67 -7.74 -10.39
C GLY A 109 18.84 -6.48 -10.28
N HIS A 110 18.95 -5.60 -11.28
CA HIS A 110 18.03 -4.46 -11.42
C HIS A 110 16.62 -4.94 -11.80
N GLY A 111 15.61 -4.25 -11.26
CA GLY A 111 14.22 -4.45 -11.68
C GLY A 111 13.98 -4.07 -13.13
N GLY A 112 12.96 -4.67 -13.75
CA GLY A 112 12.49 -4.26 -15.07
C GLY A 112 11.76 -2.92 -15.01
N SER A 113 11.81 -2.12 -16.06
CA SER A 113 10.92 -0.96 -16.21
C SER A 113 9.48 -1.41 -16.49
N GLY A 114 8.52 -0.57 -16.13
CA GLY A 114 7.15 -0.73 -16.62
C GLY A 114 7.03 -0.46 -18.13
N ALA A 115 5.85 -0.70 -18.70
CA ALA A 115 5.50 -0.15 -20.01
C ALA A 115 5.04 1.31 -19.91
N ALA A 116 5.13 2.04 -21.02
CA ALA A 116 4.41 3.29 -21.26
C ALA A 116 3.55 3.14 -22.52
N ASP A 117 2.28 3.51 -22.45
CA ASP A 117 1.31 3.41 -23.53
C ASP A 117 0.51 4.72 -23.67
N GLY A 118 0.52 5.33 -24.85
CA GLY A 118 -0.14 6.61 -25.13
C GLY A 118 0.65 7.87 -24.74
N THR A 119 0.23 9.01 -25.30
CA THR A 119 0.91 10.31 -25.10
C THR A 119 0.77 10.77 -23.65
N GLY A 120 1.87 11.12 -22.99
CA GLY A 120 1.90 11.48 -21.57
C GLY A 120 2.09 10.30 -20.61
N ALA A 121 2.22 9.07 -21.11
CA ALA A 121 2.64 7.93 -20.28
C ALA A 121 4.16 7.91 -20.08
N THR A 122 4.59 7.68 -18.83
CA THR A 122 5.99 7.52 -18.42
C THR A 122 6.09 6.25 -17.57
N ALA A 123 6.89 5.27 -18.00
CA ALA A 123 7.09 4.04 -17.25
C ALA A 123 7.78 4.32 -15.90
N GLY A 124 7.40 3.56 -14.87
CA GLY A 124 8.20 3.49 -13.64
C GLY A 124 9.53 2.80 -13.92
N ALA A 125 10.63 3.37 -13.42
CA ALA A 125 11.93 2.72 -13.45
C ALA A 125 11.96 1.48 -12.54
N GLY A 126 12.76 0.47 -12.90
CA GLY A 126 13.06 -0.63 -12.00
C GLY A 126 13.96 -0.18 -10.85
N GLY A 127 13.84 -0.84 -9.70
CA GLY A 127 14.69 -0.59 -8.54
C GLY A 127 16.12 -1.12 -8.77
N ALA A 128 17.10 -0.51 -8.12
CA ALA A 128 18.45 -1.05 -8.08
C ALA A 128 18.48 -2.38 -7.32
N GLY A 129 19.35 -3.30 -7.75
CA GLY A 129 19.75 -4.43 -6.90
C GLY A 129 20.62 -3.95 -5.73
N GLY A 130 20.66 -4.73 -4.65
CA GLY A 130 21.57 -4.48 -3.54
C GLY A 130 22.95 -5.12 -3.76
N ALA A 131 23.97 -4.62 -3.05
CA ALA A 131 25.32 -5.15 -3.16
C ALA A 131 25.47 -6.55 -2.53
N GLY A 132 26.36 -7.38 -3.05
CA GLY A 132 26.82 -8.61 -2.40
C GLY A 132 27.66 -8.34 -1.15
N ALA A 133 27.71 -9.30 -0.22
CA ALA A 133 28.65 -9.23 0.90
C ALA A 133 30.03 -9.80 0.54
N ALA A 134 31.08 -9.21 1.07
CA ALA A 134 32.39 -9.86 1.10
C ALA A 134 32.37 -11.14 1.96
N ALA A 135 33.22 -12.10 1.63
CA ALA A 135 33.51 -13.23 2.49
C ALA A 135 34.32 -12.82 3.74
N THR A 136 34.39 -13.72 4.72
CA THR A 136 35.24 -13.58 5.89
C THR A 136 35.94 -14.90 6.20
N SER A 137 36.90 -14.90 7.12
CA SER A 137 37.50 -16.14 7.65
C SER A 137 36.54 -17.03 8.46
N GLY A 138 35.26 -16.64 8.58
CA GLY A 138 34.20 -17.40 9.24
C GLY A 138 33.06 -17.82 8.30
N GLY A 139 33.14 -17.57 6.99
CA GLY A 139 32.15 -18.03 6.02
C GLY A 139 32.01 -17.17 4.74
N PRO A 140 31.30 -17.71 3.72
CA PRO A 140 31.07 -17.05 2.44
C PRO A 140 30.19 -15.80 2.53
N GLY A 141 30.41 -14.90 1.59
CA GLY A 141 29.53 -13.78 1.33
C GLY A 141 28.26 -14.22 0.61
N TYR A 142 27.11 -13.76 1.09
CA TYR A 142 25.83 -14.00 0.41
C TYR A 142 25.51 -12.84 -0.54
N GLY A 143 24.86 -13.16 -1.65
CA GLY A 143 24.52 -12.20 -2.69
C GLY A 143 23.49 -11.16 -2.26
N GLY A 144 23.47 -10.04 -2.97
CA GLY A 144 22.49 -8.96 -2.80
C GLY A 144 21.10 -9.33 -3.31
N GLY A 145 20.09 -8.64 -2.79
CA GLY A 145 18.70 -8.83 -3.18
C GLY A 145 18.36 -8.11 -4.48
N GLY A 146 17.49 -8.70 -5.30
CA GLY A 146 17.03 -8.09 -6.54
C GLY A 146 16.17 -6.84 -6.32
N GLY A 147 16.28 -5.87 -7.20
CA GLY A 147 15.41 -4.70 -7.23
C GLY A 147 14.01 -5.04 -7.73
N GLY A 148 13.00 -4.33 -7.22
CA GLY A 148 11.61 -4.51 -7.65
C GLY A 148 11.37 -3.96 -9.06
N GLY A 149 10.41 -4.52 -9.79
CA GLY A 149 10.01 -3.99 -11.09
C GLY A 149 9.26 -2.67 -11.00
N GLY A 150 9.43 -1.77 -11.96
CA GLY A 150 8.73 -0.50 -12.05
C GLY A 150 7.28 -0.64 -12.52
N GLY A 151 6.41 0.28 -12.09
CA GLY A 151 5.00 0.31 -12.46
C GLY A 151 4.77 0.65 -13.93
N ALA A 152 3.74 0.08 -14.56
CA ALA A 152 3.32 0.47 -15.91
C ALA A 152 2.53 1.77 -15.90
N ALA A 153 2.54 2.51 -17.00
CA ALA A 153 1.75 3.71 -17.24
C ALA A 153 0.97 3.62 -18.55
N ARG A 154 -0.25 4.18 -18.56
CA ARG A 154 -1.10 4.26 -19.76
C ARG A 154 -1.91 5.55 -19.82
N VAL A 155 -2.03 6.16 -20.99
CA VAL A 155 -2.96 7.25 -21.31
C VAL A 155 -3.79 6.81 -22.52
N LEU A 156 -5.03 6.37 -22.28
CA LEU A 156 -5.88 5.71 -23.28
C LEU A 156 -7.12 6.53 -23.64
N THR A 157 -7.20 6.98 -24.89
CA THR A 157 -8.40 7.59 -25.49
C THR A 157 -9.11 6.60 -26.40
N THR A 158 -10.43 6.41 -26.24
CA THR A 158 -11.23 5.55 -27.13
C THR A 158 -12.60 6.18 -27.43
N GLY A 159 -13.18 5.86 -28.60
CA GLY A 159 -14.57 6.19 -28.92
C GLY A 159 -14.95 7.67 -28.90
N GLY A 160 -14.00 8.59 -29.15
CA GLY A 160 -14.23 10.04 -29.07
C GLY A 160 -13.98 10.68 -27.70
N GLY A 161 -13.38 9.95 -26.75
CA GLY A 161 -12.92 10.51 -25.48
C GLY A 161 -11.57 11.22 -25.60
N THR A 162 -11.32 12.25 -24.77
CA THR A 162 -10.10 13.08 -24.77
C THR A 162 -9.30 12.93 -23.48
N ALA A 163 -7.99 12.70 -23.55
CA ALA A 163 -7.11 12.65 -22.39
C ALA A 163 -5.97 13.67 -22.51
N VAL A 164 -5.72 14.42 -21.43
CA VAL A 164 -4.69 15.44 -21.28
C VAL A 164 -4.01 15.26 -19.92
N GLY A 165 -2.72 15.61 -19.82
CA GLY A 165 -1.90 15.34 -18.65
C GLY A 165 -1.10 14.04 -18.83
N GLY A 166 -0.88 13.27 -17.75
CA GLY A 166 0.05 12.14 -17.82
C GLY A 166 -0.13 11.04 -16.78
N ALA A 167 0.39 9.86 -17.10
CA ALA A 167 0.45 8.71 -16.23
C ALA A 167 1.92 8.34 -15.98
N THR A 168 2.34 8.24 -14.72
CA THR A 168 3.71 7.88 -14.32
C THR A 168 3.69 6.64 -13.45
N GLY A 169 4.30 5.54 -13.88
CA GLY A 169 4.43 4.36 -13.03
C GLY A 169 5.32 4.63 -11.82
N GLY A 170 4.98 4.05 -10.65
CA GLY A 170 5.84 4.16 -9.47
C GLY A 170 7.15 3.40 -9.67
N VAL A 171 8.25 3.85 -9.08
CA VAL A 171 9.53 3.15 -9.22
C VAL A 171 9.55 1.84 -8.44
N GLY A 172 10.35 0.89 -8.89
CA GLY A 172 10.64 -0.32 -8.15
C GLY A 172 11.49 -0.02 -6.90
N GLY A 173 11.20 -0.73 -5.81
CA GLY A 173 11.98 -0.62 -4.57
C GLY A 173 13.38 -1.18 -4.73
N VAL A 174 14.35 -0.60 -4.03
CA VAL A 174 15.75 -1.06 -4.03
C VAL A 174 15.88 -2.38 -3.26
N GLY A 175 16.69 -3.29 -3.81
CA GLY A 175 17.06 -4.56 -3.19
C GLY A 175 18.18 -4.40 -2.16
N GLY A 176 18.27 -5.35 -1.23
CA GLY A 176 19.07 -5.21 -0.01
C GLY A 176 20.50 -5.67 -0.18
N ALA A 177 21.41 -5.10 0.61
CA ALA A 177 22.75 -5.65 0.74
C ALA A 177 22.70 -7.09 1.30
N GLY A 178 23.55 -7.95 0.75
CA GLY A 178 23.86 -9.25 1.32
C GLY A 178 24.55 -9.14 2.68
N THR A 179 24.72 -10.27 3.35
CA THR A 179 25.46 -10.37 4.62
C THR A 179 26.36 -11.61 4.61
N THR A 180 27.15 -11.83 5.66
CA THR A 180 27.95 -13.05 5.87
C THR A 180 27.12 -14.27 6.32
N VAL A 181 25.79 -14.13 6.49
CA VAL A 181 24.91 -15.19 7.01
C VAL A 181 23.63 -15.41 6.21
N ALA A 182 23.22 -14.43 5.38
CA ALA A 182 21.99 -14.48 4.60
C ALA A 182 22.03 -13.52 3.38
N PRO A 183 21.33 -13.83 2.28
CA PRO A 183 21.19 -12.94 1.14
C PRO A 183 20.51 -11.61 1.47
N GLY A 184 20.68 -10.64 0.57
CA GLY A 184 19.90 -9.42 0.58
C GLY A 184 18.43 -9.64 0.21
N GLY A 185 17.57 -8.75 0.68
CA GLY A 185 16.12 -8.82 0.48
C GLY A 185 15.64 -8.24 -0.84
N VAL A 186 14.53 -8.74 -1.35
CA VAL A 186 13.99 -8.32 -2.66
C VAL A 186 13.17 -7.05 -2.52
N GLY A 187 13.45 -6.05 -3.36
CA GLY A 187 12.68 -4.81 -3.46
C GLY A 187 11.26 -5.04 -3.97
N GLY A 188 10.29 -4.32 -3.41
CA GLY A 188 8.90 -4.40 -3.84
C GLY A 188 8.69 -3.80 -5.23
N ALA A 189 7.76 -4.33 -6.01
CA ALA A 189 7.44 -3.73 -7.31
C ALA A 189 6.64 -2.42 -7.15
N GLY A 190 6.78 -1.51 -8.11
CA GLY A 190 6.01 -0.27 -8.20
C GLY A 190 4.53 -0.51 -8.54
N GLY A 191 3.73 0.53 -8.28
CA GLY A 191 2.32 0.60 -8.64
C GLY A 191 2.09 1.11 -10.05
N ASN A 192 1.04 0.62 -10.72
CA ASN A 192 0.69 1.05 -12.07
C ASN A 192 -0.07 2.39 -12.05
N ALA A 193 0.10 3.21 -13.07
CA ALA A 193 -0.68 4.41 -13.36
C ALA A 193 -1.56 4.25 -14.60
N SER A 194 -2.70 4.95 -14.65
CA SER A 194 -3.55 5.01 -15.84
C SER A 194 -4.39 6.28 -15.91
N LEU A 195 -4.42 6.93 -17.07
CA LEU A 195 -5.46 7.85 -17.52
C LEU A 195 -6.29 7.14 -18.60
N ILE A 196 -7.62 7.23 -18.53
CA ILE A 196 -8.52 6.59 -19.51
C ILE A 196 -9.69 7.54 -19.80
N ALA A 197 -9.91 7.90 -21.06
CA ALA A 197 -11.07 8.65 -21.53
C ALA A 197 -11.79 7.85 -22.63
N SER A 198 -12.97 7.31 -22.33
CA SER A 198 -13.63 6.31 -23.19
C SER A 198 -15.07 6.68 -23.56
N GLY A 199 -15.35 6.79 -24.85
CA GLY A 199 -16.65 7.22 -25.40
C GLY A 199 -16.77 8.73 -25.58
N ALA A 200 -17.68 9.16 -26.45
CA ALA A 200 -17.85 10.56 -26.83
C ALA A 200 -18.19 11.45 -25.62
N GLY A 201 -17.61 12.65 -25.59
CA GLY A 201 -17.75 13.60 -24.47
C GLY A 201 -16.97 13.22 -23.21
N SER A 202 -16.45 12.00 -23.09
CA SER A 202 -15.59 11.62 -21.96
C SER A 202 -14.28 12.40 -22.01
N SER A 203 -13.86 12.99 -20.90
CA SER A 203 -12.58 13.68 -20.84
C SER A 203 -11.85 13.51 -19.51
N VAL A 204 -10.52 13.47 -19.60
CA VAL A 204 -9.61 13.46 -18.44
C VAL A 204 -8.57 14.55 -18.65
N ASN A 205 -8.35 15.40 -17.65
CA ASN A 205 -7.22 16.31 -17.56
C ASN A 205 -6.59 16.15 -16.17
N GLY A 206 -5.41 15.54 -16.08
CA GLY A 206 -4.83 15.26 -14.75
C GLY A 206 -3.59 14.37 -14.73
N THR A 207 -3.24 13.89 -13.53
CA THR A 207 -2.08 13.00 -13.35
C THR A 207 -2.43 11.73 -12.57
N ALA A 208 -1.92 10.60 -13.03
CA ALA A 208 -1.89 9.35 -12.26
C ALA A 208 -0.44 8.99 -11.96
N THR A 209 -0.07 8.84 -10.69
CA THR A 209 1.29 8.44 -10.28
C THR A 209 1.21 7.17 -9.46
N GLY A 210 1.77 6.07 -9.94
CA GLY A 210 1.87 4.84 -9.16
C GLY A 210 2.71 5.06 -7.90
N GLY A 211 2.36 4.40 -6.80
CA GLY A 211 3.18 4.41 -5.59
C GLY A 211 4.45 3.59 -5.79
N ASP A 212 5.54 4.00 -5.15
CA ASP A 212 6.83 3.31 -5.27
C ASP A 212 6.84 1.99 -4.51
N GLY A 213 7.68 1.06 -4.94
CA GLY A 213 7.96 -0.17 -4.22
C GLY A 213 8.78 0.08 -2.96
N GLY A 214 8.44 -0.62 -1.87
CA GLY A 214 9.23 -0.58 -0.63
C GLY A 214 10.58 -1.25 -0.81
N VAL A 215 11.59 -0.79 -0.06
CA VAL A 215 12.91 -1.44 -0.08
C VAL A 215 12.88 -2.83 0.55
N GLY A 216 13.63 -3.76 -0.03
CA GLY A 216 13.96 -5.04 0.61
C GLY A 216 15.30 -4.88 1.32
N GLY A 217 15.32 -4.90 2.65
CA GLY A 217 16.53 -4.75 3.45
C GLY A 217 17.34 -6.05 3.56
N THR A 218 18.14 -6.19 4.62
CA THR A 218 19.00 -7.37 4.86
C THR A 218 18.22 -8.66 5.16
N THR A 219 18.92 -9.79 5.11
CA THR A 219 18.51 -11.09 5.67
C THR A 219 17.23 -11.65 5.00
N SER A 220 17.21 -11.70 3.67
CA SER A 220 16.07 -12.18 2.87
C SER A 220 14.74 -11.44 3.15
N ALA A 221 14.79 -10.17 3.56
CA ALA A 221 13.61 -9.33 3.71
C ALA A 221 12.86 -9.14 2.37
N THR A 222 11.62 -8.66 2.42
CA THR A 222 10.85 -8.33 1.21
C THR A 222 10.18 -6.98 1.35
N GLY A 223 10.42 -6.09 0.38
CA GLY A 223 9.73 -4.81 0.27
C GLY A 223 8.28 -4.97 -0.19
N GLY A 224 7.37 -4.18 0.39
CA GLY A 224 5.98 -4.17 -0.01
C GLY A 224 5.79 -3.59 -1.42
N ARG A 225 4.75 -4.03 -2.15
CA ARG A 225 4.41 -3.45 -3.45
C ARG A 225 3.87 -2.02 -3.29
N GLY A 226 4.22 -1.11 -4.19
CA GLY A 226 3.55 0.18 -4.34
C GLY A 226 2.13 0.05 -4.89
N GLY A 227 1.24 0.96 -4.46
CA GLY A 227 -0.17 0.97 -4.83
C GLY A 227 -0.44 1.59 -6.21
N ASN A 228 -1.54 1.22 -6.84
CA ASN A 228 -1.89 1.74 -8.18
C ASN A 228 -2.48 3.16 -8.13
N ALA A 229 -2.45 3.87 -9.26
CA ALA A 229 -3.19 5.09 -9.54
C ALA A 229 -4.06 4.94 -10.80
N THR A 230 -5.29 5.46 -10.79
CA THR A 230 -6.11 5.53 -12.01
C THR A 230 -7.01 6.75 -12.04
N LEU A 231 -6.99 7.50 -13.16
CA LEU A 231 -8.03 8.42 -13.60
C LEU A 231 -8.81 7.72 -14.73
N SER A 232 -10.12 7.55 -14.61
CA SER A 232 -10.92 6.94 -15.69
C SER A 232 -12.29 7.60 -15.88
N ALA A 233 -12.40 8.35 -16.99
CA ALA A 233 -13.62 8.93 -17.53
C ALA A 233 -14.27 8.00 -18.56
N ASN A 234 -15.59 7.80 -18.49
CA ASN A 234 -16.34 6.98 -19.43
C ASN A 234 -17.75 7.52 -19.70
N GLY A 235 -18.30 7.26 -20.90
CA GLY A 235 -19.69 7.55 -21.25
C GLY A 235 -20.13 9.02 -21.16
N GLY A 236 -19.23 10.00 -21.33
CA GLY A 236 -19.53 11.43 -21.17
C GLY A 236 -19.13 12.03 -19.82
N GLY A 237 -18.37 11.29 -19.00
CA GLY A 237 -17.82 11.80 -17.74
C GLY A 237 -16.60 12.72 -17.91
N THR A 238 -16.37 13.64 -16.99
CA THR A 238 -15.24 14.59 -16.92
C THR A 238 -14.37 14.31 -15.69
N ILE A 239 -13.04 14.33 -15.84
CA ILE A 239 -12.10 14.27 -14.71
C ILE A 239 -11.12 15.45 -14.75
N THR A 240 -10.92 16.10 -13.61
CA THR A 240 -9.87 17.13 -13.39
C THR A 240 -9.12 16.92 -12.07
N GLY A 241 -7.94 16.30 -12.07
CA GLY A 241 -7.23 16.10 -10.80
C GLY A 241 -6.05 15.13 -10.80
N THR A 242 -5.78 14.53 -9.64
CA THR A 242 -4.58 13.73 -9.35
C THR A 242 -4.94 12.43 -8.63
N ALA A 243 -4.29 11.33 -8.98
CA ALA A 243 -4.33 10.09 -8.20
C ALA A 243 -2.90 9.60 -7.97
N THR A 244 -2.57 9.30 -6.72
CA THR A 244 -1.25 8.80 -6.32
C THR A 244 -1.42 7.50 -5.55
N GLY A 245 -0.68 6.47 -5.92
CA GLY A 245 -0.60 5.24 -5.13
C GLY A 245 0.25 5.41 -3.88
N GLY A 246 -0.07 4.68 -2.82
CA GLY A 246 0.74 4.65 -1.61
C GLY A 246 2.04 3.87 -1.83
N VAL A 247 3.13 4.34 -1.22
CA VAL A 247 4.42 3.64 -1.25
C VAL A 247 4.32 2.31 -0.49
N GLY A 248 5.01 1.28 -0.98
CA GLY A 248 5.14 0.00 -0.28
C GLY A 248 6.02 0.13 0.97
N GLY A 249 5.64 -0.56 2.04
CA GLY A 249 6.44 -0.57 3.27
C GLY A 249 7.79 -1.26 3.09
N ALA A 250 8.81 -0.80 3.81
CA ALA A 250 10.12 -1.47 3.82
C ALA A 250 10.04 -2.83 4.53
N GLY A 251 10.68 -3.85 3.96
CA GLY A 251 11.08 -5.05 4.69
C GLY A 251 12.53 -4.89 5.17
N THR A 252 12.88 -5.34 6.37
CA THR A 252 14.25 -5.25 6.92
C THR A 252 14.56 -6.43 7.85
N ASN A 253 15.79 -6.96 7.80
CA ASN A 253 16.24 -8.10 8.61
C ASN A 253 15.22 -9.26 8.67
N GLY A 254 14.93 -9.85 7.51
CA GLY A 254 13.92 -10.91 7.33
C GLY A 254 12.45 -10.45 7.46
N GLY A 255 12.22 -9.18 7.79
CA GLY A 255 10.90 -8.59 7.84
C GLY A 255 10.26 -8.40 6.46
N ASN A 256 8.93 -8.42 6.43
CA ASN A 256 8.11 -8.30 5.22
C ASN A 256 7.32 -6.99 5.26
N GLY A 257 7.59 -6.07 4.34
CA GLY A 257 6.81 -4.83 4.20
C GLY A 257 5.39 -5.08 3.69
N GLY A 258 4.42 -4.31 4.17
CA GLY A 258 3.06 -4.31 3.65
C GLY A 258 2.96 -3.55 2.33
N ALA A 259 2.05 -3.96 1.43
CA ALA A 259 1.82 -3.19 0.20
C ALA A 259 1.13 -1.84 0.50
N GLY A 260 1.46 -0.82 -0.27
CA GLY A 260 0.75 0.47 -0.28
C GLY A 260 -0.61 0.35 -0.96
N GLY A 261 -1.59 1.13 -0.49
CA GLY A 261 -2.93 1.13 -1.08
C GLY A 261 -3.02 2.00 -2.34
N ALA A 262 -4.10 1.87 -3.09
CA ALA A 262 -4.24 2.54 -4.40
C ALA A 262 -5.04 3.86 -4.33
N GLY A 263 -4.72 4.83 -5.19
CA GLY A 263 -5.46 6.08 -5.38
C GLY A 263 -6.29 6.09 -6.66
N TYR A 264 -7.54 6.56 -6.61
CA TYR A 264 -8.45 6.49 -7.75
C TYR A 264 -9.25 7.77 -7.99
N LEU A 265 -9.36 8.22 -9.24
CA LEU A 265 -10.29 9.23 -9.74
C LEU A 265 -11.17 8.59 -10.84
N PHE A 266 -12.49 8.76 -10.75
CA PHE A 266 -13.43 8.16 -11.71
C PHE A 266 -14.54 9.14 -12.09
N ALA A 267 -14.91 9.21 -13.36
CA ALA A 267 -16.15 9.85 -13.80
C ALA A 267 -16.84 8.94 -14.80
N ARG A 268 -18.13 8.66 -14.63
CA ARG A 268 -18.87 7.83 -15.59
C ARG A 268 -20.22 8.42 -15.88
N ASP A 269 -20.68 8.17 -17.11
CA ASP A 269 -21.98 8.54 -17.63
C ASP A 269 -22.12 10.07 -17.87
N PRO A 270 -23.09 10.54 -18.69
CA PRO A 270 -23.13 11.92 -19.13
C PRO A 270 -23.30 12.93 -17.99
N GLY A 271 -22.58 14.05 -18.07
CA GLY A 271 -22.66 15.14 -17.10
C GLY A 271 -21.98 14.87 -15.76
N SER A 272 -21.35 13.70 -15.58
CA SER A 272 -20.66 13.40 -14.32
C SER A 272 -19.25 13.98 -14.30
N SER A 273 -18.87 14.64 -13.20
CA SER A 273 -17.58 15.35 -13.07
C SER A 273 -16.86 14.95 -11.78
N ALA A 274 -15.61 14.48 -11.86
CA ALA A 274 -14.81 14.14 -10.67
C ALA A 274 -13.48 14.90 -10.62
N SER A 275 -13.18 15.55 -9.51
CA SER A 275 -12.00 16.40 -9.37
C SER A 275 -11.35 16.39 -7.99
N GLY A 276 -10.07 16.74 -7.94
CA GLY A 276 -9.27 16.75 -6.71
C GLY A 276 -8.23 15.64 -6.65
N THR A 277 -8.09 14.97 -5.51
CA THR A 277 -6.90 14.17 -5.18
C THR A 277 -7.24 12.84 -4.49
N ALA A 278 -6.65 11.73 -4.92
CA ALA A 278 -6.74 10.45 -4.22
C ALA A 278 -5.35 9.87 -3.91
N LEU A 279 -4.98 9.80 -2.63
CA LEU A 279 -3.68 9.33 -2.11
C LEU A 279 -3.81 7.96 -1.44
N GLY A 280 -3.27 6.92 -2.06
CA GLY A 280 -3.11 5.64 -1.40
C GLY A 280 -2.25 5.75 -0.14
N GLY A 281 -2.65 5.04 0.92
CA GLY A 281 -1.90 4.99 2.17
C GLY A 281 -0.63 4.15 2.04
N VAL A 282 0.44 4.55 2.73
CA VAL A 282 1.72 3.84 2.74
C VAL A 282 1.60 2.51 3.47
N GLY A 283 2.24 1.47 2.95
CA GLY A 283 2.32 0.16 3.60
C GLY A 283 3.21 0.18 4.84
N GLY A 284 2.85 -0.61 5.86
CA GLY A 284 3.62 -0.69 7.10
C GLY A 284 4.96 -1.39 6.92
N THR A 285 5.95 -1.03 7.73
CA THR A 285 7.26 -1.68 7.73
C THR A 285 7.22 -3.06 8.36
N GLY A 286 8.06 -3.98 7.86
CA GLY A 286 8.34 -5.27 8.49
C GLY A 286 9.80 -5.33 8.91
N THR A 287 10.08 -5.66 10.17
CA THR A 287 11.43 -5.69 10.74
C THR A 287 11.64 -6.90 11.65
N ASN A 288 12.81 -7.53 11.62
CA ASN A 288 13.18 -8.68 12.48
C ASN A 288 12.15 -9.82 12.37
N GLY A 289 11.94 -10.34 11.15
CA GLY A 289 10.91 -11.35 10.84
C GLY A 289 9.45 -10.86 10.91
N GLY A 290 9.20 -9.63 11.41
CA GLY A 290 7.87 -9.04 11.50
C GLY A 290 7.26 -8.68 10.14
N ARG A 291 5.93 -8.61 10.08
CA ARG A 291 5.16 -8.32 8.86
C ARG A 291 4.37 -7.02 9.01
N GLY A 292 4.68 -6.02 8.19
CA GLY A 292 3.92 -4.78 8.09
C GLY A 292 2.53 -4.99 7.47
N GLY A 293 1.56 -4.19 7.90
CA GLY A 293 0.20 -4.22 7.39
C GLY A 293 0.02 -3.42 6.10
N TYR A 294 -1.07 -3.68 5.39
CA TYR A 294 -1.38 -2.98 4.13
C TYR A 294 -1.81 -1.53 4.36
N GLY A 295 -1.38 -0.63 3.47
CA GLY A 295 -1.87 0.74 3.39
C GLY A 295 -3.26 0.84 2.75
N GLY A 296 -4.02 1.87 3.12
CA GLY A 296 -5.41 2.05 2.72
C GLY A 296 -5.61 2.53 1.28
N SER A 297 -6.75 2.23 0.67
CA SER A 297 -7.13 2.81 -0.64
C SER A 297 -7.70 4.23 -0.50
N ALA A 298 -7.60 5.02 -1.57
CA ALA A 298 -8.21 6.33 -1.70
C ALA A 298 -9.03 6.43 -3.00
N ARG A 299 -10.14 7.20 -2.98
CA ARG A 299 -10.96 7.41 -4.18
C ARG A 299 -11.67 8.77 -4.20
N VAL A 300 -11.60 9.47 -5.32
CA VAL A 300 -12.62 10.42 -5.77
C VAL A 300 -13.43 9.76 -6.89
N GLY A 301 -14.75 9.92 -6.96
CA GLY A 301 -15.53 9.26 -8.01
C GLY A 301 -16.93 9.82 -8.26
N ALA A 302 -17.22 10.21 -9.49
CA ALA A 302 -18.51 10.69 -9.97
C ALA A 302 -19.18 9.69 -10.92
N TYR A 303 -20.51 9.57 -10.86
CA TYR A 303 -21.29 8.63 -11.65
C TYR A 303 -22.67 9.19 -12.01
N ASN A 304 -23.30 8.78 -13.11
CA ASN A 304 -24.70 9.11 -13.45
C ASN A 304 -25.06 10.62 -13.41
N GLY A 305 -24.15 11.54 -13.75
CA GLY A 305 -24.41 12.99 -13.69
C GLY A 305 -24.11 13.69 -12.35
N GLY A 306 -23.46 13.00 -11.40
CA GLY A 306 -23.01 13.59 -10.13
C GLY A 306 -21.66 14.31 -10.23
N THR A 307 -21.37 15.20 -9.29
CA THR A 307 -20.16 16.06 -9.25
C THR A 307 -19.27 15.83 -8.01
N ALA A 308 -18.23 15.00 -8.11
CA ALA A 308 -17.35 14.65 -6.98
C ALA A 308 -16.12 15.55 -6.88
N THR A 309 -15.82 16.08 -5.69
CA THR A 309 -14.74 17.06 -5.50
C THR A 309 -13.96 16.84 -4.20
N GLY A 310 -12.63 16.99 -4.22
CA GLY A 310 -11.81 17.06 -3.00
C GLY A 310 -10.83 15.91 -2.82
N THR A 311 -10.52 15.57 -1.56
CA THR A 311 -9.36 14.74 -1.21
C THR A 311 -9.77 13.43 -0.53
N ALA A 312 -9.19 12.32 -0.99
CA ALA A 312 -9.20 11.05 -0.28
C ALA A 312 -7.79 10.56 0.02
N THR A 313 -7.62 10.00 1.23
CA THR A 313 -6.36 9.46 1.73
C THR A 313 -6.60 8.11 2.40
N GLY A 314 -5.85 7.09 2.02
CA GLY A 314 -5.82 5.82 2.73
C GLY A 314 -4.97 5.90 3.99
N GLY A 315 -5.34 5.14 5.03
CA GLY A 315 -4.55 5.07 6.26
C GLY A 315 -3.20 4.38 6.07
N LEU A 316 -2.29 4.60 7.01
CA LEU A 316 -0.97 3.97 7.03
C LEU A 316 -1.05 2.55 7.57
N GLY A 317 -0.42 1.59 6.90
CA GLY A 317 -0.31 0.23 7.42
C GLY A 317 0.52 0.18 8.70
N GLY A 318 0.12 -0.64 9.67
CA GLY A 318 0.84 -0.77 10.94
C GLY A 318 2.20 -1.45 10.76
N ALA A 319 3.19 -1.09 11.57
CA ALA A 319 4.49 -1.76 11.56
C ALA A 319 4.41 -3.17 12.19
N GLY A 320 5.16 -4.13 11.65
CA GLY A 320 5.36 -5.45 12.24
C GLY A 320 6.82 -5.65 12.63
N THR A 321 7.10 -5.85 13.92
CA THR A 321 8.47 -5.91 14.46
C THR A 321 8.69 -7.17 15.31
N THR A 322 9.86 -7.80 15.21
CA THR A 322 10.25 -8.95 16.05
C THR A 322 9.20 -10.06 16.03
N ASN A 323 9.00 -10.64 14.84
CA ASN A 323 7.93 -11.59 14.49
C ASN A 323 6.47 -11.09 14.68
N GLY A 324 6.26 -9.85 15.14
CA GLY A 324 4.94 -9.24 15.25
C GLY A 324 4.34 -8.85 13.90
N ARG A 325 3.01 -8.74 13.86
CA ARG A 325 2.24 -8.40 12.64
C ARG A 325 1.52 -7.07 12.80
N GLY A 326 1.86 -6.08 11.99
CA GLY A 326 1.13 -4.83 11.91
C GLY A 326 -0.26 -5.01 11.28
N GLY A 327 -1.25 -4.27 11.78
CA GLY A 327 -2.60 -4.29 11.25
C GLY A 327 -2.70 -3.60 9.89
N GLY A 328 -3.66 -4.01 9.08
CA GLY A 328 -4.02 -3.28 7.84
C GLY A 328 -4.75 -1.98 8.15
N ALA A 329 -4.67 -1.02 7.24
CA ALA A 329 -5.29 0.29 7.36
C ALA A 329 -6.63 0.39 6.62
N GLY A 330 -7.42 1.40 7.01
CA GLY A 330 -8.69 1.74 6.35
C GLY A 330 -8.51 2.61 5.11
N GLY A 331 -9.52 2.66 4.25
CA GLY A 331 -9.54 3.53 3.07
C GLY A 331 -10.22 4.90 3.28
N GLY A 332 -10.00 5.81 2.34
CA GLY A 332 -10.71 7.08 2.22
C GLY A 332 -11.47 7.20 0.89
N TYR A 333 -12.65 7.83 0.89
CA TYR A 333 -13.47 7.99 -0.31
C TYR A 333 -14.17 9.37 -0.36
N VAL A 334 -14.39 9.85 -1.59
CA VAL A 334 -15.11 11.06 -2.00
C VAL A 334 -15.94 10.64 -3.21
N VAL A 335 -17.27 10.58 -3.13
CA VAL A 335 -18.05 9.92 -4.18
C VAL A 335 -19.34 10.68 -4.49
N ALA A 336 -19.57 11.09 -5.74
CA ALA A 336 -20.84 11.66 -6.21
C ALA A 336 -21.61 10.70 -7.11
N ARG A 337 -22.95 10.81 -7.14
CA ARG A 337 -23.77 9.95 -8.03
C ARG A 337 -25.17 10.50 -8.32
N GLY A 338 -25.54 10.61 -9.59
CA GLY A 338 -26.87 11.07 -10.02
C GLY A 338 -26.87 12.55 -10.41
N ALA A 339 -27.74 12.95 -11.35
CA ALA A 339 -27.90 14.35 -11.75
C ALA A 339 -28.22 15.27 -10.56
N GLY A 340 -27.71 16.51 -10.59
CA GLY A 340 -27.88 17.50 -9.53
C GLY A 340 -27.04 17.27 -8.27
N SER A 341 -26.45 16.08 -8.10
CA SER A 341 -25.68 15.69 -6.92
C SER A 341 -24.25 16.24 -6.98
N SER A 342 -23.67 16.57 -5.83
CA SER A 342 -22.26 16.88 -5.67
C SER A 342 -21.68 16.32 -4.38
N ALA A 343 -20.35 16.35 -4.22
CA ALA A 343 -19.72 15.50 -3.22
C ALA A 343 -18.33 16.03 -2.82
N SER A 344 -18.26 16.99 -1.86
CA SER A 344 -17.07 17.81 -1.58
C SER A 344 -16.34 17.61 -0.23
N GLY A 345 -15.00 17.54 -0.20
CA GLY A 345 -14.19 17.63 1.05
C GLY A 345 -13.12 16.55 1.28
N VAL A 346 -12.67 16.36 2.53
CA VAL A 346 -11.49 15.52 2.92
C VAL A 346 -11.84 14.16 3.56
N SER A 347 -11.05 13.13 3.26
CA SER A 347 -11.22 11.75 3.71
C SER A 347 -9.89 11.12 4.14
N ILE A 348 -9.89 10.43 5.29
CA ILE A 348 -8.71 9.77 5.84
C ILE A 348 -9.13 8.44 6.46
N GLY A 349 -8.64 7.33 5.90
CA GLY A 349 -8.74 6.03 6.56
C GLY A 349 -7.79 5.93 7.76
N GLY A 350 -8.20 5.20 8.79
CA GLY A 350 -7.44 4.99 10.01
C GLY A 350 -6.22 4.09 9.80
N ALA A 351 -5.16 4.37 10.55
CA ALA A 351 -3.92 3.60 10.49
C ALA A 351 -4.07 2.21 11.15
N GLY A 352 -3.35 1.22 10.64
CA GLY A 352 -3.20 -0.05 11.31
C GLY A 352 -2.33 0.07 12.57
N GLY A 353 -2.69 -0.64 13.62
CA GLY A 353 -1.89 -0.71 14.84
C GLY A 353 -0.58 -1.48 14.64
N ALA A 354 0.44 -1.18 15.42
CA ALA A 354 1.71 -1.91 15.37
C ALA A 354 1.60 -3.30 16.03
N GLY A 355 2.27 -4.30 15.45
CA GLY A 355 2.48 -5.61 16.08
C GLY A 355 3.95 -5.79 16.44
N SER A 356 4.26 -6.08 17.70
CA SER A 356 5.62 -6.29 18.20
C SER A 356 5.74 -7.55 19.03
N THR A 357 6.94 -8.16 19.04
CA THR A 357 7.29 -9.34 19.87
C THR A 357 6.25 -10.45 19.77
N GLY A 358 5.97 -10.90 18.54
CA GLY A 358 4.93 -11.89 18.21
C GLY A 358 3.48 -11.40 18.30
N GLY A 359 3.24 -10.21 18.87
CA GLY A 359 1.92 -9.58 18.95
C GLY A 359 1.37 -9.10 17.60
N THR A 360 0.05 -8.96 17.52
CA THR A 360 -0.66 -8.54 16.31
C THR A 360 -1.40 -7.23 16.54
N GLY A 361 -1.02 -6.19 15.80
CA GLY A 361 -1.72 -4.91 15.81
C GLY A 361 -3.10 -4.99 15.18
N GLY A 362 -4.04 -4.24 15.74
CA GLY A 362 -5.41 -4.19 15.23
C GLY A 362 -5.54 -3.43 13.92
N TYR A 363 -6.67 -3.60 13.23
CA TYR A 363 -6.92 -2.91 11.96
C TYR A 363 -7.38 -1.47 12.19
N GLY A 364 -6.92 -0.54 11.35
CA GLY A 364 -7.55 0.76 11.19
C GLY A 364 -8.76 0.64 10.27
N ARG A 365 -9.85 1.39 10.53
CA ARG A 365 -11.06 1.38 9.69
C ARG A 365 -11.12 2.56 8.74
N TYR A 366 -11.94 2.44 7.69
CA TYR A 366 -12.11 3.43 6.65
C TYR A 366 -12.80 4.71 7.16
N ALA A 367 -12.53 5.87 6.55
CA ALA A 367 -13.40 7.04 6.69
C ALA A 367 -13.21 8.09 5.57
N SER A 368 -13.98 8.00 4.49
CA SER A 368 -15.04 8.97 4.21
C SER A 368 -15.86 8.59 2.97
N ILE A 369 -17.02 9.19 2.71
CA ILE A 369 -17.88 9.00 1.51
C ILE A 369 -18.59 10.34 1.22
N ARG A 370 -19.04 10.57 -0.03
CA ARG A 370 -19.75 11.81 -0.43
C ARG A 370 -21.14 11.63 -1.13
N GLY A 371 -21.67 12.56 -1.97
CA GLY A 371 -23.12 12.80 -2.16
C GLY A 371 -23.92 12.40 -3.42
N TYR A 372 -25.20 12.07 -3.24
CA TYR A 372 -26.02 11.29 -4.18
C TYR A 372 -27.47 11.79 -4.41
N TYR A 373 -27.95 11.66 -5.65
CA TYR A 373 -29.29 11.92 -6.20
C TYR A 373 -29.91 13.27 -5.81
N GLY A 374 -29.48 14.35 -6.46
CA GLY A 374 -29.69 15.73 -5.99
C GLY A 374 -28.71 16.11 -4.88
N GLY A 375 -28.29 15.12 -4.09
CA GLY A 375 -27.30 15.18 -3.04
C GLY A 375 -26.00 15.95 -3.28
N THR A 376 -25.82 17.22 -2.87
CA THR A 376 -24.55 17.98 -2.82
C THR A 376 -23.60 17.92 -1.56
N LEU A 377 -24.09 17.78 -0.30
CA LEU A 377 -23.32 17.72 0.97
C LEU A 377 -24.04 16.87 2.07
N THR A 378 -23.46 15.97 2.87
CA THR A 378 -24.13 15.21 4.01
C THR A 378 -23.23 15.24 5.26
N GLY A 379 -21.92 15.30 5.08
CA GLY A 379 -20.93 15.37 6.15
C GLY A 379 -19.75 14.43 5.84
N GLY A 380 -18.51 14.85 5.83
CA GLY A 380 -17.96 16.05 6.43
C GLY A 380 -16.79 15.60 7.29
N THR A 381 -15.69 15.20 6.63
CA THR A 381 -14.39 14.80 7.21
C THR A 381 -14.28 13.39 7.82
N ALA A 382 -13.48 12.51 7.20
CA ALA A 382 -12.54 11.62 7.92
C ALA A 382 -13.06 10.91 9.21
N SER A 383 -12.28 10.66 10.27
CA SER A 383 -10.88 10.21 10.25
C SER A 383 -10.85 8.89 10.98
N GLY A 384 -10.65 7.79 10.25
CA GLY A 384 -10.75 6.44 10.80
C GLY A 384 -9.91 6.28 12.06
N GLY A 385 -10.51 5.68 13.09
CA GLY A 385 -9.83 5.24 14.29
C GLY A 385 -8.71 4.27 13.94
N ALA A 386 -7.56 4.48 14.58
CA ALA A 386 -6.41 3.60 14.42
C ALA A 386 -6.65 2.26 15.14
N GLY A 387 -6.06 1.20 14.62
CA GLY A 387 -5.96 -0.05 15.36
C GLY A 387 -5.00 0.07 16.55
N GLY A 388 -5.30 -0.63 17.64
CA GLY A 388 -4.45 -0.70 18.82
C GLY A 388 -3.17 -1.51 18.57
N ALA A 389 -2.16 -1.31 19.41
CA ALA A 389 -0.93 -2.10 19.35
C ALA A 389 -1.13 -3.51 19.92
N GLY A 390 -0.49 -4.52 19.31
CA GLY A 390 -0.35 -5.87 19.87
C GLY A 390 1.10 -6.15 20.23
N ILE A 391 1.40 -6.48 21.48
CA ILE A 391 2.77 -6.58 22.02
C ILE A 391 2.91 -7.88 22.83
N GLY A 392 4.02 -8.61 22.67
CA GLY A 392 4.31 -9.79 23.49
C GLY A 392 3.28 -10.91 23.32
N GLY A 393 3.00 -11.30 22.08
CA GLY A 393 1.88 -12.19 21.72
C GLY A 393 0.48 -11.58 21.87
N GLY A 394 0.34 -10.42 22.53
CA GLY A 394 -0.92 -9.72 22.69
C GLY A 394 -1.49 -9.16 21.38
N ARG A 395 -2.79 -8.90 21.37
CA ARG A 395 -3.53 -8.47 20.17
C ARG A 395 -4.22 -7.14 20.40
N GLY A 396 -3.88 -6.14 19.58
CA GLY A 396 -4.54 -4.84 19.59
C GLY A 396 -5.96 -4.90 19.02
N GLY A 397 -6.85 -4.09 19.59
CA GLY A 397 -8.23 -3.94 19.13
C GLY A 397 -8.34 -3.18 17.80
N VAL A 398 -9.45 -3.32 17.11
CA VAL A 398 -9.77 -2.62 15.86
C VAL A 398 -10.24 -1.19 16.17
N GLY A 399 -9.86 -0.22 15.34
CA GLY A 399 -10.37 1.15 15.45
C GLY A 399 -11.74 1.35 14.77
N GLY A 400 -12.47 2.40 15.15
CA GLY A 400 -13.75 2.79 14.50
C GLY A 400 -13.55 3.46 13.13
N GLY A 401 -14.60 3.66 12.32
CA GLY A 401 -14.50 4.47 11.09
C GLY A 401 -15.84 4.80 10.40
N ALA A 402 -15.89 5.91 9.62
CA ALA A 402 -16.85 6.27 8.53
C ALA A 402 -17.00 7.81 8.27
N THR A 403 -17.49 8.21 7.06
CA THR A 403 -18.05 9.55 6.62
C THR A 403 -19.01 9.41 5.43
N LEU A 404 -19.95 10.34 5.13
CA LEU A 404 -20.96 10.25 4.02
C LEU A 404 -21.58 11.64 3.57
N PHE A 405 -21.63 12.11 2.29
CA PHE A 405 -21.83 13.59 1.94
C PHE A 405 -22.84 14.04 0.79
N ALA A 406 -24.17 13.82 0.82
CA ALA A 406 -25.30 14.28 -0.08
C ALA A 406 -26.31 15.39 0.41
N THR A 407 -26.60 16.49 -0.30
CA THR A 407 -27.73 17.48 -0.07
C THR A 407 -28.60 17.87 -1.28
N GLY A 408 -28.53 19.10 -1.80
CA GLY A 408 -29.28 19.66 -2.95
C GLY A 408 -30.82 19.72 -2.85
N ALA A 409 -31.44 20.67 -3.57
CA ALA A 409 -32.82 21.14 -3.39
C ALA A 409 -33.84 20.09 -2.86
N GLY A 410 -34.34 20.34 -1.64
CA GLY A 410 -34.82 19.26 -0.74
C GLY A 410 -33.68 18.79 0.15
N SER A 411 -32.89 19.74 0.64
CA SER A 411 -31.45 19.56 0.81
C SER A 411 -31.09 18.88 2.13
N SER A 412 -31.35 17.58 2.18
CA SER A 412 -30.98 16.70 3.28
C SER A 412 -29.57 16.16 3.10
N VAL A 413 -28.63 17.07 3.33
CA VAL A 413 -27.52 16.71 4.21
C VAL A 413 -28.17 15.99 5.41
N ALA A 414 -27.79 14.75 5.72
CA ALA A 414 -28.21 14.01 6.93
C ALA A 414 -26.97 13.25 7.43
N THR A 415 -27.08 12.04 7.95
CA THR A 415 -26.21 10.87 7.62
C THR A 415 -24.65 10.97 7.38
N GLY A 416 -23.84 12.00 7.72
CA GLY A 416 -22.42 12.15 7.25
C GLY A 416 -21.19 12.31 8.18
N SER A 417 -20.35 11.27 8.28
CA SER A 417 -19.57 10.83 9.46
C SER A 417 -18.09 11.29 9.75
N VAL A 418 -17.62 11.36 11.00
CA VAL A 418 -16.25 11.74 11.48
C VAL A 418 -15.91 10.83 12.63
N THR A 419 -14.96 9.93 12.43
CA THR A 419 -15.06 8.68 13.18
C THR A 419 -13.78 7.95 13.50
N GLY A 420 -13.53 7.79 14.79
CA GLY A 420 -13.17 6.47 15.29
C GLY A 420 -12.45 6.50 16.62
N GLY A 421 -12.99 5.75 17.57
CA GLY A 421 -12.23 5.35 18.74
C GLY A 421 -11.03 4.54 18.28
N VAL A 422 -9.89 4.78 18.91
CA VAL A 422 -8.69 3.98 18.72
C VAL A 422 -8.91 2.63 19.40
N GLY A 423 -8.48 1.55 18.75
CA GLY A 423 -8.45 0.23 19.38
C GLY A 423 -7.50 0.21 20.57
N GLY A 424 -7.90 -0.43 21.66
CA GLY A 424 -7.06 -0.61 22.83
C GLY A 424 -5.83 -1.48 22.54
N ALA A 425 -4.78 -1.31 23.34
CA ALA A 425 -3.59 -2.15 23.24
C ALA A 425 -3.83 -3.55 23.83
N GLY A 426 -3.28 -4.58 23.19
CA GLY A 426 -3.17 -5.93 23.75
C GLY A 426 -1.73 -6.25 24.07
N THR A 427 -1.40 -6.54 25.33
CA THR A 427 -0.02 -6.75 25.79
C THR A 427 0.11 -8.05 26.57
N SER A 428 1.19 -8.81 26.33
CA SER A 428 1.51 -10.05 27.04
C SER A 428 0.36 -11.08 26.95
N GLY A 429 0.07 -11.56 25.74
CA GLY A 429 -1.10 -12.41 25.45
C GLY A 429 -2.47 -11.70 25.52
N GLY A 430 -2.56 -10.56 26.21
CA GLY A 430 -3.78 -9.79 26.40
C GLY A 430 -4.39 -9.20 25.12
N TRP A 431 -5.69 -8.94 25.16
CA TRP A 431 -6.52 -8.55 24.01
C TRP A 431 -7.12 -7.15 24.22
N GLY A 432 -6.62 -6.16 23.49
CA GLY A 432 -7.18 -4.80 23.51
C GLY A 432 -8.62 -4.76 22.99
N GLY A 433 -9.47 -3.94 23.61
CA GLY A 433 -10.85 -3.75 23.17
C GLY A 433 -10.95 -2.93 21.89
N ASP A 434 -12.08 -3.01 21.18
CA ASP A 434 -12.30 -2.24 19.96
C ASP A 434 -12.72 -0.78 20.26
N GLY A 435 -12.28 0.16 19.43
CA GLY A 435 -12.77 1.54 19.43
C GLY A 435 -13.96 1.72 18.48
N ASN A 436 -14.93 2.57 18.83
CA ASN A 436 -16.25 2.62 18.16
C ASN A 436 -16.50 3.89 17.31
N ILE A 437 -17.76 4.16 16.89
CA ILE A 437 -18.12 4.81 15.61
C ILE A 437 -19.07 6.03 15.68
N GLY A 438 -18.73 7.17 15.05
CA GLY A 438 -19.48 7.65 13.89
C GLY A 438 -20.08 9.05 13.94
N ARG A 439 -19.50 10.11 13.30
CA ARG A 439 -20.26 11.39 13.03
C ARG A 439 -21.44 11.22 12.08
N ILE A 440 -22.30 12.20 11.77
CA ILE A 440 -23.33 12.24 10.68
C ILE A 440 -23.66 13.86 10.46
N ASN A 441 -24.50 14.58 9.60
CA ASN A 441 -24.63 16.15 9.55
C ASN A 441 -25.84 16.89 8.76
N ALA A 442 -26.19 18.24 8.83
CA ALA A 442 -27.16 18.96 7.88
C ALA A 442 -27.15 20.51 7.43
N ILE A 443 -27.70 20.90 6.22
CA ILE A 443 -28.00 22.27 5.59
C ILE A 443 -28.93 22.35 4.29
N ASN A 444 -29.75 23.43 4.21
CA ASN A 444 -30.71 23.96 3.18
C ASN A 444 -32.12 23.31 3.00
N SER A 445 -33.13 23.81 3.72
CA SER A 445 -34.35 23.03 4.05
C SER A 445 -33.97 21.65 4.58
N GLY A 446 -32.89 21.64 5.38
CA GLY A 446 -31.99 20.49 5.45
C GLY A 446 -32.14 19.70 6.71
N THR A 447 -32.55 18.44 6.53
CA THR A 447 -32.97 17.56 7.60
C THR A 447 -31.78 16.87 8.25
N VAL A 448 -31.34 17.34 9.42
CA VAL A 448 -30.93 16.37 10.45
C VAL A 448 -32.20 15.73 10.99
N SER A 449 -32.72 14.81 10.20
CA SER A 449 -32.72 13.47 10.73
C SER A 449 -31.26 13.06 10.94
N ASN A 450 -30.96 12.51 12.10
CA ASN A 450 -29.91 11.51 12.23
C ASN A 450 -28.52 11.96 11.69
N SER A 451 -27.65 12.68 12.44
CA SER A 451 -26.41 13.40 12.01
C SER A 451 -25.20 13.67 12.97
N ALA A 452 -24.55 12.65 13.59
CA ALA A 452 -23.46 12.55 14.65
C ALA A 452 -22.05 13.30 14.69
N THR A 453 -21.15 12.97 15.70
CA THR A 453 -19.68 13.07 16.17
C THR A 453 -18.83 11.74 16.32
N SER A 454 -17.58 11.74 16.88
CA SER A 454 -16.92 10.73 17.80
C SER A 454 -16.40 9.29 17.43
N GLY A 455 -15.69 8.72 18.42
CA GLY A 455 -15.69 7.31 18.83
C GLY A 455 -14.92 7.13 20.16
N GLY A 456 -15.49 6.44 21.14
CA GLY A 456 -14.83 6.06 22.39
C GLY A 456 -13.81 4.94 22.16
N ASN A 457 -12.64 5.05 22.81
CA ASN A 457 -11.52 4.14 22.61
C ASN A 457 -11.75 2.79 23.30
N GLY A 458 -11.12 1.73 22.78
CA GLY A 458 -11.02 0.47 23.49
C GLY A 458 -10.04 0.56 24.67
N GLY A 459 -10.37 -0.10 25.78
CA GLY A 459 -9.48 -0.30 26.92
C GLY A 459 -8.37 -1.31 26.62
N ALA A 460 -7.35 -1.37 27.46
CA ALA A 460 -6.23 -2.30 27.26
C ALA A 460 -6.56 -3.72 27.76
N GLY A 461 -6.06 -4.74 27.05
CA GLY A 461 -6.02 -6.12 27.55
C GLY A 461 -4.58 -6.49 27.89
N ILE A 462 -4.32 -6.87 29.13
CA ILE A 462 -2.97 -6.96 29.69
C ILE A 462 -2.79 -8.32 30.37
N THR A 463 -1.71 -9.04 30.08
CA THR A 463 -1.37 -10.33 30.72
C THR A 463 -2.53 -11.33 30.63
N ASP A 464 -2.83 -11.77 29.41
CA ASP A 464 -4.00 -12.58 29.01
C ASP A 464 -5.40 -11.96 29.28
N GLY A 465 -5.47 -10.83 29.98
CA GLY A 465 -6.69 -10.05 30.21
C GLY A 465 -7.20 -9.33 28.96
N ARG A 466 -8.46 -8.89 29.00
CA ARG A 466 -9.16 -8.27 27.86
C ARG A 466 -9.64 -6.86 28.16
N GLY A 467 -9.40 -5.92 27.27
CA GLY A 467 -9.98 -4.58 27.34
C GLY A 467 -11.43 -4.53 26.86
N GLY A 468 -12.25 -3.69 27.50
CA GLY A 468 -13.60 -3.38 27.04
C GLY A 468 -13.58 -2.48 25.81
N ALA A 469 -14.67 -2.46 25.04
CA ALA A 469 -14.85 -1.53 23.91
C ALA A 469 -15.35 -0.14 24.38
N GLY A 470 -15.18 0.90 23.58
CA GLY A 470 -15.78 2.24 23.82
C GLY A 470 -17.13 2.48 23.11
N GLY A 471 -17.65 3.72 23.15
CA GLY A 471 -18.86 4.19 22.45
C GLY A 471 -18.63 4.98 21.12
N ALA A 472 -19.56 5.83 20.63
CA ALA A 472 -19.73 6.12 19.17
C ALA A 472 -19.92 7.60 18.59
N SER A 473 -21.01 8.38 18.77
CA SER A 473 -21.57 9.48 17.89
C SER A 473 -21.58 11.04 18.33
N THR A 474 -22.48 12.00 17.86
CA THR A 474 -22.95 13.41 18.38
C THR A 474 -23.67 14.38 17.35
N PHE A 475 -25.01 14.50 17.21
CA PHE A 475 -25.67 14.92 15.91
C PHE A 475 -25.87 16.49 15.52
N THR A 476 -26.09 17.01 14.25
CA THR A 476 -26.13 18.52 13.84
C THR A 476 -26.68 19.07 12.43
N ALA A 477 -27.69 20.01 12.29
CA ALA A 477 -28.32 20.74 11.07
C ALA A 477 -28.38 22.32 11.07
N ASN A 478 -29.32 22.95 10.29
CA ASN A 478 -29.62 24.40 10.14
C ASN A 478 -31.08 24.81 9.78
N ILE A 479 -31.36 26.13 9.88
CA ILE A 479 -32.66 26.84 9.76
C ILE A 479 -33.49 26.48 8.52
N GLY A 480 -34.81 26.35 8.70
CA GLY A 480 -35.76 25.88 7.67
C GLY A 480 -35.68 24.37 7.41
N GLY A 481 -34.67 23.70 7.97
CA GLY A 481 -34.61 22.26 8.19
C GLY A 481 -34.98 21.89 9.62
N ILE A 482 -34.54 20.70 10.03
CA ILE A 482 -34.89 20.03 11.29
C ILE A 482 -33.63 19.46 11.92
N ILE A 483 -33.54 19.46 13.26
CA ILE A 483 -32.65 18.56 14.02
C ILE A 483 -33.49 17.67 14.93
N ASP A 484 -33.35 16.36 14.76
CA ASP A 484 -34.18 15.33 15.36
C ASP A 484 -33.40 14.01 15.56
N THR A 485 -33.82 13.23 16.57
CA THR A 485 -33.56 11.78 16.76
C THR A 485 -32.11 11.35 16.62
N SER A 486 -31.36 11.54 17.71
CA SER A 486 -29.96 11.94 17.58
C SER A 486 -29.15 11.72 18.87
N THR A 487 -28.01 11.03 18.78
CA THR A 487 -27.28 10.41 19.93
C THR A 487 -25.77 10.52 19.80
N GLY A 488 -25.01 10.72 20.87
CA GLY A 488 -23.66 11.31 20.72
C GLY A 488 -22.46 10.67 21.35
N THR A 489 -22.40 9.36 21.24
CA THR A 489 -21.62 8.45 22.04
C THR A 489 -20.08 8.62 21.90
N GLY A 490 -19.21 8.18 22.82
CA GLY A 490 -19.44 7.57 24.11
C GLY A 490 -18.12 7.40 24.87
N GLY A 491 -18.16 6.81 26.06
CA GLY A 491 -16.99 6.64 26.92
C GLY A 491 -15.97 5.64 26.38
N ASN A 492 -14.78 5.64 26.97
CA ASN A 492 -13.74 4.63 26.70
C ASN A 492 -14.07 3.32 27.42
N GLY A 493 -13.63 2.19 26.86
CA GLY A 493 -13.59 0.93 27.58
C GLY A 493 -12.57 0.93 28.72
N GLY A 494 -12.91 0.27 29.81
CA GLY A 494 -11.99 -0.06 30.89
C GLY A 494 -11.01 -1.16 30.47
N SER A 495 -9.89 -1.26 31.17
CA SER A 495 -8.85 -2.26 30.91
C SER A 495 -9.08 -3.54 31.74
N GLY A 496 -8.66 -4.69 31.22
CA GLY A 496 -8.64 -5.96 31.95
C GLY A 496 -7.20 -6.49 32.07
N THR A 497 -6.77 -6.76 33.30
CA THR A 497 -5.44 -7.31 33.62
C THR A 497 -5.56 -8.74 34.13
N GLY A 498 -4.74 -9.67 33.66
CA GLY A 498 -4.73 -11.05 34.17
C GLY A 498 -5.72 -11.99 33.47
N LEU A 499 -5.43 -13.29 33.57
CA LEU A 499 -6.18 -14.36 32.89
C LEU A 499 -7.63 -14.42 33.37
N GLY A 500 -8.58 -14.14 32.46
CA GLY A 500 -10.02 -14.18 32.71
C GLY A 500 -10.63 -12.81 33.01
N SER A 501 -9.84 -11.84 33.47
CA SER A 501 -10.31 -10.47 33.72
C SER A 501 -10.62 -9.73 32.42
N THR A 502 -11.77 -9.06 32.38
CA THR A 502 -12.24 -8.28 31.22
C THR A 502 -12.73 -6.91 31.69
N GLY A 503 -12.11 -5.83 31.20
CA GLY A 503 -12.55 -4.47 31.48
C GLY A 503 -13.94 -4.17 30.93
N GLY A 504 -14.71 -3.37 31.65
CA GLY A 504 -16.07 -2.97 31.26
C GLY A 504 -16.08 -2.12 29.99
N ALA A 505 -17.19 -2.13 29.26
CA ALA A 505 -17.37 -1.28 28.07
C ALA A 505 -17.73 0.17 28.45
N GLY A 506 -17.41 1.12 27.58
CA GLY A 506 -17.82 2.52 27.68
C GLY A 506 -19.24 2.78 27.14
N GLY A 507 -20.02 3.58 27.87
CA GLY A 507 -21.39 4.02 27.57
C GLY A 507 -21.51 5.13 26.51
N ALA A 508 -22.63 5.87 26.48
CA ALA A 508 -23.13 6.63 25.31
C ALA A 508 -23.60 8.10 25.56
N ALA A 509 -23.36 9.05 24.62
CA ALA A 509 -23.30 10.55 24.71
C ALA A 509 -24.26 11.39 23.75
N ASP A 510 -23.94 12.66 23.30
CA ASP A 510 -24.60 13.97 22.73
C ASP A 510 -25.50 14.29 21.41
N LEU A 511 -26.07 15.53 21.27
CA LEU A 511 -26.79 16.21 20.10
C LEU A 511 -26.96 17.78 20.31
N THR A 512 -27.12 18.65 19.28
CA THR A 512 -27.65 20.06 19.41
C THR A 512 -28.54 20.56 18.22
N ALA A 513 -29.56 21.46 18.42
CA ALA A 513 -30.79 21.60 17.57
C ALA A 513 -31.37 23.04 17.23
N PRO A 514 -31.84 23.40 15.98
CA PRO A 514 -32.97 24.37 15.78
C PRO A 514 -33.89 24.20 14.51
N PRO A 515 -35.09 24.84 14.45
CA PRO A 515 -35.79 25.56 15.52
C PRO A 515 -36.54 24.61 16.46
N SER A 516 -36.78 23.38 16.04
CA SER A 516 -37.28 22.27 16.86
C SER A 516 -36.14 21.32 17.23
N ALA A 517 -36.26 20.68 18.40
CA ALA A 517 -35.19 19.94 19.07
C ALA A 517 -35.67 18.64 19.71
N ALA A 518 -36.33 17.77 18.94
CA ALA A 518 -36.83 16.50 19.46
C ALA A 518 -35.72 15.44 19.55
N GLY A 519 -35.76 14.58 20.58
CA GLY A 519 -34.98 13.33 20.60
C GLY A 519 -33.45 13.47 20.76
N ALA A 520 -32.98 14.47 21.51
CA ALA A 520 -31.58 14.62 21.90
C ALA A 520 -31.16 13.69 23.05
N VAL A 521 -30.06 12.96 22.91
CA VAL A 521 -29.52 12.04 23.94
C VAL A 521 -28.02 12.27 24.10
N ILE A 522 -27.54 12.33 25.36
CA ILE A 522 -26.30 13.01 25.81
C ILE A 522 -25.44 12.18 26.82
N ILE A 523 -24.23 12.70 27.18
CA ILE A 523 -22.96 12.08 27.69
C ILE A 523 -22.92 10.66 28.33
N GLY A 524 -21.88 9.89 27.96
CA GLY A 524 -21.68 8.47 28.24
C GLY A 524 -20.48 8.12 29.12
N THR A 525 -20.67 7.13 30.00
CA THR A 525 -19.74 6.75 31.07
C THR A 525 -18.52 5.95 30.58
N PRO A 526 -17.34 6.07 31.20
CA PRO A 526 -16.23 5.13 31.01
C PRO A 526 -16.56 3.74 31.57
N GLY A 527 -15.96 2.70 30.97
CA GLY A 527 -16.00 1.34 31.52
C GLY A 527 -15.07 1.17 32.71
N ALA A 528 -15.47 0.34 33.68
CA ALA A 528 -14.64 0.02 34.85
C ALA A 528 -13.43 -0.85 34.47
N ASN A 529 -12.28 -0.59 35.08
CA ASN A 529 -11.13 -1.49 34.99
C ASN A 529 -11.38 -2.75 35.85
N VAL A 530 -10.90 -3.91 35.41
CA VAL A 530 -10.95 -5.17 36.17
C VAL A 530 -9.51 -5.66 36.41
N PRO A 531 -9.04 -5.67 37.68
CA PRO A 531 -7.70 -6.11 38.07
C PRO A 531 -7.32 -7.53 37.68
#